data_AF-A6VWU2-F1
#
_entry.id   AF-A6VWU2-F1
#
_cell.length_a   1.000
_cell.length_b   1.000
_cell.length_c   1.000
_cell.angle_alpha   90.00
_cell.angle_beta   90.00
_cell.angle_gamma   90.00
#
_symmetry.space_group_name_H-M   'P 1'
#
loop_
_entity.id
_entity.type
_entity.pdbx_description
1 polymer ?
#
loop_
_entity_poly.entity_id
_entity_poly.type
_entity_poly.pdbx_seq_one_letter_code
_entity_poly.pdbx_strand_id
1 'polypeptide(L)'
;MGHVSGLLIEDNTMAVRYFMVDTTNWFGGHKVLISPEWIEDMDWTDNSVTINLTRHQIKEAPEYHTTKDLNREHELAVFDHYGLTGYWARGEKANLVKKD
;
A
#
# COMPACT_ATOMS: atom_id res chain seq x y z
N MET A 1 -5.39 -14.15 7.92
CA MET A 1 -5.08 -14.02 6.49
C MET A 1 -6.07 -13.04 5.90
N GLY A 2 -5.57 -12.00 5.23
CA GLY A 2 -6.38 -11.08 4.43
C GLY A 2 -6.24 -11.48 2.97
N HIS A 3 -7.16 -11.05 2.10
CA HIS A 3 -7.16 -11.44 0.70
C HIS A 3 -6.90 -10.24 -0.20
N VAL A 4 -6.04 -10.40 -1.21
CA VAL A 4 -5.91 -9.38 -2.25
C VAL A 4 -7.21 -9.38 -3.06
N SER A 5 -7.87 -8.22 -3.11
CA SER A 5 -9.15 -8.01 -3.78
C SER A 5 -9.04 -7.11 -5.01
N GLY A 6 -7.86 -6.52 -5.26
CA GLY A 6 -7.58 -5.72 -6.44
C GLY A 6 -6.22 -5.03 -6.39
N LEU A 7 -5.90 -4.29 -7.45
CA LEU A 7 -4.67 -3.52 -7.62
C LEU A 7 -5.00 -2.08 -8.00
N LEU A 8 -4.22 -1.13 -7.48
CA LEU A 8 -4.19 0.25 -7.99
C LEU A 8 -2.93 0.43 -8.83
N ILE A 9 -3.13 0.84 -10.08
CA ILE A 9 -2.08 1.02 -11.07
C ILE A 9 -2.03 2.51 -11.41
N GLU A 10 -0.83 3.07 -11.50
CA GLU A 10 -0.64 4.45 -11.96
C GLU A 10 -0.72 4.51 -13.49
N ASP A 11 -1.62 5.34 -14.03
CA ASP A 11 -1.91 5.40 -15.46
C ASP A 11 -0.70 5.75 -16.34
N ASN A 12 0.18 6.65 -15.87
CA ASN A 12 1.30 7.14 -16.68
C ASN A 12 2.46 6.14 -16.79
N THR A 13 2.73 5.41 -15.70
CA THR A 13 3.90 4.55 -15.58
C THR A 13 3.54 3.07 -15.67
N MET A 14 2.25 2.74 -15.59
CA MET A 14 1.73 1.38 -15.42
C MET A 14 2.31 0.67 -14.19
N ALA A 15 2.86 1.43 -13.23
CA ALA A 15 3.38 0.88 -12.00
C ALA A 15 2.23 0.44 -11.10
N VAL A 16 2.29 -0.79 -10.58
CA VAL A 16 1.42 -1.21 -9.49
C VAL A 16 1.83 -0.42 -8.26
N ARG A 17 0.94 0.43 -7.75
CA ARG A 17 1.20 1.25 -6.57
C ARG A 17 0.70 0.60 -5.29
N TYR A 18 -0.43 -0.11 -5.37
CA TYR A 18 -1.02 -0.74 -4.18
C TYR A 18 -1.71 -2.05 -4.50
N PHE A 19 -1.58 -3.00 -3.58
CA PHE A 19 -2.50 -4.11 -3.40
C PHE A 19 -3.64 -3.65 -2.50
N MET A 20 -4.87 -3.85 -2.93
CA MET A 20 -6.05 -3.68 -2.08
C MET A 20 -6.31 -4.97 -1.32
N VAL A 21 -6.10 -4.96 -0.01
CA VAL A 21 -6.26 -6.13 0.86
C VAL A 21 -7.59 -6.03 1.60
N ASP A 22 -8.46 -7.01 1.40
CA ASP A 22 -9.70 -7.18 2.14
C ASP A 22 -9.44 -7.93 3.44
N THR A 23 -9.72 -7.26 4.56
CA THR A 23 -9.59 -7.82 5.91
C THR A 23 -10.93 -8.01 6.62
N THR A 24 -12.06 -7.89 5.92
CA THR A 24 -13.42 -8.00 6.49
C THR A 24 -13.71 -9.34 7.19
N ASN A 25 -12.98 -10.39 6.83
CA ASN A 25 -13.01 -11.67 7.55
C ASN A 25 -12.43 -11.58 8.99
N TRP A 26 -11.87 -10.44 9.38
CA TRP A 26 -11.38 -10.15 10.72
C TRP A 26 -12.42 -9.30 11.44
N PHE A 27 -12.61 -9.51 12.74
CA PHE A 27 -13.54 -8.70 13.52
C PHE A 27 -13.15 -7.21 13.43
N GLY A 28 -14.04 -6.38 12.87
CA GLY A 28 -13.78 -4.95 12.62
C GLY A 28 -12.74 -4.68 11.54
N GLY A 29 -12.58 -5.57 10.56
CA GLY A 29 -11.71 -5.34 9.41
C GLY A 29 -12.41 -4.64 8.25
N HIS A 30 -11.60 -4.10 7.36
CA HIS A 30 -12.00 -3.30 6.19
C HIS A 30 -10.97 -3.45 5.06
N LYS A 31 -11.14 -2.71 3.96
CA LYS A 31 -10.18 -2.71 2.85
C LYS A 31 -9.03 -1.76 3.15
N VAL A 32 -7.81 -2.21 2.95
CA VAL A 32 -6.59 -1.43 3.21
C VAL A 32 -5.65 -1.48 2.01
N LEU A 33 -4.76 -0.49 1.90
CA LEU A 33 -3.76 -0.44 0.85
C LEU A 33 -2.40 -0.89 1.37
N ILE A 34 -1.76 -1.80 0.63
CA ILE A 34 -0.41 -2.30 0.90
C ILE A 34 0.46 -1.98 -0.32
N SER A 35 1.59 -1.30 -0.13
CA SER A 35 2.53 -1.03 -1.22
C SER A 35 3.31 -2.31 -1.59
N PRO A 36 3.52 -2.59 -2.89
CA PRO A 36 4.44 -3.65 -3.33
C PRO A 36 5.86 -3.48 -2.81
N GLU A 37 6.29 -2.25 -2.51
CA GLU A 37 7.64 -1.99 -1.97
C GLU A 37 7.83 -2.52 -0.53
N TRP A 38 6.76 -2.94 0.15
CA TRP A 38 6.81 -3.48 1.51
C TRP A 38 6.85 -5.02 1.54
N ILE A 39 6.86 -5.65 0.36
CA ILE A 39 6.92 -7.11 0.21
C ILE A 39 8.33 -7.60 0.55
N GLU A 40 8.42 -8.54 1.49
CA GLU A 40 9.66 -9.23 1.83
C GLU A 40 9.88 -10.45 0.96
N ASP A 41 8.81 -11.20 0.67
CA ASP A 41 8.90 -12.42 -0.12
C ASP A 41 7.57 -12.74 -0.83
N MET A 42 7.66 -13.52 -1.91
CA MET A 42 6.52 -13.95 -2.71
C MET A 42 6.65 -15.44 -3.03
N ASP A 43 5.69 -16.21 -2.52
CA ASP A 43 5.58 -17.63 -2.83
C ASP A 43 4.56 -17.85 -3.94
N TRP A 44 5.06 -18.21 -5.12
CA TRP A 44 4.25 -18.51 -6.30
C TRP A 44 3.52 -19.85 -6.20
N THR A 45 4.04 -20.80 -5.41
CA THR A 45 3.41 -22.11 -5.20
C THR A 45 2.14 -21.95 -4.39
N ASP A 46 2.23 -21.15 -3.33
CA ASP A 46 1.12 -20.91 -2.39
C ASP A 46 0.28 -19.66 -2.75
N ASN A 47 0.65 -18.95 -3.83
CA ASN A 47 0.06 -17.67 -4.23
C ASN A 47 -0.03 -16.69 -3.05
N SER A 48 1.06 -16.60 -2.28
CA SER A 48 1.11 -15.83 -1.04
C SER A 48 2.22 -14.78 -1.07
N VAL A 49 2.00 -13.71 -0.31
CA VAL A 49 2.93 -12.59 -0.18
C VAL A 49 3.22 -12.39 1.30
N THR A 50 4.50 -12.27 1.63
CA THR A 50 4.98 -12.01 2.98
C THR A 50 5.38 -10.54 3.10
N ILE A 51 4.91 -9.89 4.16
CA ILE A 51 5.20 -8.49 4.50
C ILE A 51 5.59 -8.40 5.97
N ASN A 52 6.45 -7.44 6.31
CA ASN A 52 6.87 -7.19 7.69
C ASN A 52 5.86 -6.36 8.50
N LEU A 53 4.58 -6.67 8.38
CA LEU A 53 3.50 -5.97 9.08
C LEU A 53 2.69 -6.96 9.89
N THR A 54 2.43 -6.63 11.14
CA THR A 54 1.56 -7.43 12.00
C THR A 54 0.10 -7.31 11.57
N ARG A 55 -0.69 -8.35 11.85
CA ARG A 55 -2.14 -8.33 11.62
C ARG A 55 -2.82 -7.13 12.29
N HIS A 56 -2.34 -6.71 13.46
CA HIS A 56 -2.87 -5.56 14.18
C HIS A 56 -2.60 -4.26 13.43
N GLN A 57 -1.36 -4.03 12.95
CA GLN A 57 -1.02 -2.86 12.13
C GLN A 57 -1.87 -2.81 10.85
N ILE A 58 -2.12 -3.95 10.20
CA ILE A 58 -2.97 -3.99 9.01
C ILE A 58 -4.41 -3.62 9.36
N LYS A 59 -4.93 -4.11 10.47
CA LYS A 59 -6.31 -3.85 10.90
C LYS A 59 -6.55 -2.39 11.28
N GLU A 60 -5.60 -1.74 11.94
CA GLU A 60 -5.73 -0.35 12.38
C GLU A 60 -5.42 0.67 11.26
N ALA A 61 -5.09 0.21 10.06
CA ALA A 61 -4.73 1.10 8.96
C ALA A 61 -5.93 1.91 8.45
N PRO A 62 -5.70 3.07 7.81
CA PRO A 62 -6.77 3.86 7.19
C PRO A 62 -7.62 3.04 6.22
N GLU A 63 -8.94 3.18 6.30
CA GLU A 63 -9.86 2.48 5.43
C GLU A 63 -9.82 3.03 4.00
N TYR A 64 -9.63 2.14 3.04
CA TYR A 64 -9.72 2.45 1.63
C TYR A 64 -11.14 2.21 1.10
N HIS A 65 -11.77 3.28 0.60
CA HIS A 65 -13.06 3.20 -0.05
C HIS A 65 -12.89 3.18 -1.58
N THR A 66 -13.29 2.07 -2.22
CA THR A 66 -13.22 1.92 -3.69
C THR A 66 -14.10 2.88 -4.48
N THR A 67 -15.01 3.61 -3.80
CA THR A 67 -15.88 4.62 -4.40
C THR A 67 -15.25 6.02 -4.42
N LYS A 68 -14.07 6.19 -3.82
CA LYS A 68 -13.34 7.46 -3.75
C LYS A 68 -12.02 7.30 -4.50
N ASP A 69 -11.65 8.33 -5.24
CA ASP A 69 -10.32 8.39 -5.86
C ASP A 69 -9.24 8.41 -4.77
N LEU A 70 -8.19 7.63 -4.98
CA LEU A 70 -7.01 7.70 -4.13
C LEU A 70 -6.36 9.06 -4.31
N ASN A 71 -6.17 9.79 -3.21
CA ASN A 71 -5.51 11.09 -3.21
C ASN A 71 -4.27 11.08 -2.30
N ARG A 72 -3.43 12.11 -2.43
CA ARG A 72 -2.17 12.22 -1.68
C ARG A 72 -2.38 12.29 -0.16
N GLU A 73 -3.50 12.83 0.32
CA GLU A 73 -3.81 12.89 1.74
C GLU A 73 -4.03 11.48 2.32
N HIS A 74 -4.79 10.65 1.62
CA HIS A 74 -5.01 9.27 2.02
C HIS A 74 -3.73 8.44 1.93
N GLU A 75 -2.93 8.63 0.86
CA GLU A 75 -1.61 8.01 0.75
C GLU A 75 -0.71 8.40 1.94
N LEU A 76 -0.68 9.68 2.33
CA LEU A 76 0.11 10.14 3.48
C LEU A 76 -0.36 9.50 4.78
N ALA A 77 -1.67 9.42 5.02
CA ALA A 77 -2.21 8.77 6.23
C ALA A 77 -1.81 7.28 6.31
N VAL A 78 -1.84 6.58 5.17
CA VAL A 78 -1.41 5.18 5.09
C VAL A 78 0.08 5.02 5.41
N PHE A 79 0.94 5.85 4.82
CA PHE A 79 2.38 5.77 5.04
C PHE A 79 2.79 6.22 6.45
N ASP A 80 2.15 7.24 7.00
CA ASP A 80 2.34 7.70 8.38
C ASP A 80 1.96 6.61 9.39
N HIS A 81 0.81 5.96 9.19
CA HIS A 81 0.36 4.85 10.03
C HIS A 81 1.38 3.71 10.13
N TYR A 82 2.02 3.36 9.01
CA TYR A 82 3.05 2.32 8.99
C TYR A 82 4.47 2.81 9.33
N GLY A 83 4.67 4.13 9.47
CA GLY A 83 6.00 4.72 9.68
C GLY A 83 6.94 4.54 8.49
N LEU A 84 6.39 4.48 7.27
CA LEU A 84 7.13 4.21 6.04
C LEU A 84 7.24 5.47 5.17
N THR A 85 8.23 5.50 4.28
CA THR A 85 8.43 6.62 3.35
C THR A 85 7.74 6.35 2.02
N GLY A 86 6.93 7.31 1.56
CA GLY A 86 6.23 7.25 0.28
C GLY A 86 7.15 7.17 -0.93
N TYR A 87 6.72 6.43 -1.97
CA TYR A 87 7.46 6.30 -3.23
C TYR A 87 7.75 7.66 -3.90
N TRP A 88 6.89 8.66 -3.67
CA TRP A 88 7.06 10.03 -4.15
C TRP A 88 8.28 10.76 -3.59
N ALA A 89 8.77 10.37 -2.41
CA ALA A 89 9.95 10.99 -1.80
C ALA A 89 11.23 10.76 -2.62
N ARG A 90 11.31 9.67 -3.38
CA ARG A 90 12.45 9.41 -4.28
C ARG A 90 12.49 10.41 -5.44
N GLY A 91 11.32 10.82 -5.95
CA GLY A 91 11.20 11.84 -6.98
C GLY A 91 11.57 13.24 -6.47
N GLU A 92 11.17 13.60 -5.25
CA GLU A 92 11.56 14.87 -4.62
C GLU A 92 13.07 14.99 -4.45
N LYS A 93 13.74 13.93 -3.98
CA LYS A 93 15.21 13.93 -3.88
C LYS A 93 15.89 14.05 -5.25
N ALA A 94 15.37 13.38 -6.28
CA ALA A 94 15.91 13.49 -7.64
C ALA A 94 15.74 14.90 -8.24
N ASN A 95 14.67 15.61 -7.89
CA ASN A 95 14.41 16.98 -8.34
C ASN A 95 15.27 18.02 -7.60
N LEU A 96 15.67 17.75 -6.35
CA LEU A 96 16.60 18.59 -5.59
C LEU A 96 18.05 18.47 -6.07
N VAL A 97 18.44 17.31 -6.62
CA VAL A 97 19.82 17.06 -7.12
C VAL A 97 20.06 17.64 -8.52
N LYS A 98 19.00 17.93 -9.29
CA LYS A 98 19.10 18.43 -10.67
C LYS A 98 19.14 19.96 -10.81
N LYS A 99 19.52 20.69 -9.74
CA LYS A 99 19.51 22.17 -9.72
C LYS A 99 20.89 22.82 -9.95
N ASP A 100 21.84 22.11 -10.55
CA ASP A 100 23.18 22.62 -10.89
C ASP A 100 23.41 22.64 -12.40
#